data_AF-A0A174CGB7-F1
#
_entry.id   AF-A0A174CGB7-F1
#
_cell.length_a   1.000
_cell.length_b   1.000
_cell.length_c   1.000
_cell.angle_alpha   90.00
_cell.angle_beta   90.00
_cell.angle_gamma   90.00
#
_symmetry.space_group_name_H-M   'P 1'
#
loop_
_entity.id
_entity.type
_entity.pdbx_description
1 polymer ?
#
loop_
_entity_poly.entity_id
_entity_poly.type
_entity_poly.pdbx_seq_one_letter_code
_entity_poly.pdbx_strand_id
1 'polypeptide(L)'
;MTTYTTLVNGDTDDIAIDNGNYGTAYNDELTKTNDVGKYNYKATLNSESDVLRNYDVHDDGTNYVNITPYTITEEEIVNPDGSPLYTTKYGQKDAFGKATFAGVNGDGTLLLDITDSSALTGAADGRITENVGDNIYDTTVSLESLKNKNYQFADGATSKTFDNTASVTPADLTIETKDVETEYGTVKTTTSEVKGLVNGDLPTGFIYDYGDYGGAYLDGNTKTNDVNTYHFGTDLSGADFLNNYTITGGEADVKIDPKDVTFFVSGTGNTLADVTYTVDPDIDAQLAYGEHVDADYTPGNDLGSNQYGVVAHINGTPIVTGDVAGNYRYNYGGLITLSPTVPTKPDIDPHNPSNLDGSGSWTSNMGNHGVPGVERVAGLASAELPFFKVESGQVSHYGTYDVAADPDKVRLEPTGKRLPEPNQPKTQYREYTKALTTTDGTGMFRMVYDGSVFRITPTDDAALALVRTGDVKNNVELSAEALHAGFSEMGILLEDLDGVYVHFENLH
;
A
#
# COMPACT_ATOMS: atom_id res chain seq x y z
N MET A 1 -41.82 62.06 -62.37
CA MET A 1 -43.02 62.11 -63.24
C MET A 1 -42.65 62.95 -64.44
N THR A 2 -42.60 62.32 -65.61
CA THR A 2 -42.49 63.07 -66.87
C THR A 2 -43.88 63.59 -67.20
N THR A 3 -44.02 64.90 -67.39
CA THR A 3 -45.28 65.54 -67.76
C THR A 3 -45.11 66.17 -69.14
N TYR A 4 -46.05 65.94 -70.05
CA TYR A 4 -46.11 66.63 -71.34
C TYR A 4 -47.37 67.51 -71.44
N THR A 5 -47.32 68.52 -72.30
CA THR A 5 -48.45 69.45 -72.52
C THR A 5 -49.53 68.80 -73.38
N THR A 6 -50.74 69.38 -73.39
CA THR A 6 -51.88 68.88 -74.17
C THR A 6 -51.57 68.77 -75.66
N LEU A 7 -51.85 67.60 -76.25
CA LEU A 7 -51.82 67.36 -77.68
C LEU A 7 -52.85 68.25 -78.41
N VAL A 8 -52.57 68.59 -79.67
CA VAL A 8 -53.43 69.46 -80.50
C VAL A 8 -54.03 68.71 -81.68
N ASN A 9 -54.89 69.37 -82.48
CA ASN A 9 -55.42 68.86 -83.75
C ASN A 9 -56.22 67.53 -83.69
N GLY A 10 -56.71 67.12 -82.52
CA GLY A 10 -57.43 65.85 -82.35
C GLY A 10 -56.51 64.62 -82.40
N ASP A 11 -55.21 64.82 -82.22
CA ASP A 11 -54.22 63.76 -82.08
C ASP A 11 -54.61 62.81 -80.93
N THR A 12 -54.42 61.50 -81.15
CA THR A 12 -54.70 60.49 -80.13
C THR A 12 -53.59 60.50 -79.08
N ASP A 13 -53.96 60.55 -77.80
CA ASP A 13 -53.01 60.47 -76.69
C ASP A 13 -52.70 59.00 -76.36
N ASP A 14 -51.70 58.47 -77.05
CA ASP A 14 -51.17 57.12 -76.85
C ASP A 14 -49.67 57.13 -76.51
N ILE A 15 -49.18 58.25 -75.97
CA ILE A 15 -47.79 58.38 -75.55
C ILE A 15 -47.54 57.50 -74.32
N ALA A 16 -46.62 56.56 -74.46
CA ALA A 16 -46.11 55.71 -73.40
C ALA A 16 -44.70 56.14 -73.01
N ILE A 17 -44.43 56.16 -71.71
CA ILE A 17 -43.09 56.40 -71.17
C ILE A 17 -42.42 55.05 -70.98
N ASP A 18 -41.31 54.84 -71.67
CA ASP A 18 -40.42 53.70 -71.47
C ASP A 18 -39.19 54.13 -70.65
N ASN A 19 -39.09 53.62 -69.44
CA ASN A 19 -37.96 53.90 -68.54
C ASN A 19 -36.76 52.97 -68.80
N GLY A 20 -36.87 52.06 -69.79
CA GLY A 20 -35.90 51.01 -70.06
C GLY A 20 -35.61 50.20 -68.81
N ASN A 21 -34.32 49.89 -68.58
CA ASN A 21 -33.84 49.23 -67.37
C ASN A 21 -33.38 50.22 -66.28
N TYR A 22 -34.01 51.39 -66.15
CA TYR A 22 -33.73 52.38 -65.10
C TYR A 22 -32.24 52.69 -64.92
N GLY A 23 -31.49 52.78 -66.02
CA GLY A 23 -30.06 53.09 -65.96
C GLY A 23 -29.22 51.99 -65.32
N THR A 24 -29.63 50.72 -65.47
CA THR A 24 -29.01 49.52 -64.88
C THR A 24 -29.18 49.40 -63.35
N ALA A 25 -30.10 50.17 -62.76
CA ALA A 25 -30.41 50.08 -61.34
C ALA A 25 -31.00 48.71 -60.95
N TYR A 26 -31.67 48.06 -61.90
CA TYR A 26 -32.25 46.74 -61.70
C TYR A 26 -31.63 45.73 -62.67
N ASN A 27 -31.60 44.47 -62.26
CA ASN A 27 -31.12 43.34 -63.05
C ASN A 27 -32.10 42.16 -62.93
N ASP A 28 -31.80 41.05 -63.60
CA ASP A 28 -32.60 39.81 -63.59
C ASP A 28 -34.10 40.07 -63.81
N GLU A 29 -34.43 40.68 -64.95
CA GLU A 29 -35.83 41.01 -65.31
C GLU A 29 -36.54 41.89 -64.26
N LEU A 30 -35.80 42.81 -63.63
CA LEU A 30 -36.29 43.73 -62.58
C LEU A 30 -36.62 43.05 -61.24
N THR A 31 -36.15 41.82 -61.00
CA THR A 31 -36.37 41.10 -59.73
C THR A 31 -35.33 41.43 -58.66
N LYS A 32 -34.22 42.07 -59.05
CA LYS A 32 -33.10 42.41 -58.16
C LYS A 32 -32.59 43.82 -58.43
N THR A 33 -32.00 44.42 -57.40
CA THR A 33 -31.29 45.70 -57.50
C THR A 33 -29.81 45.48 -57.83
N ASN A 34 -29.18 46.48 -58.40
CA ASN A 34 -27.72 46.59 -58.51
C ASN A 34 -27.12 46.99 -57.14
N ASP A 35 -25.80 47.12 -57.08
CA ASP A 35 -25.08 47.60 -55.90
C ASP A 35 -25.56 49.00 -55.45
N VAL A 36 -25.26 49.35 -54.20
CA VAL A 36 -25.58 50.68 -53.67
C VAL A 36 -24.96 51.77 -54.51
N GLY A 37 -25.79 52.73 -54.91
CA GLY A 37 -25.38 53.83 -55.77
C GLY A 37 -26.54 54.61 -56.38
N LYS A 38 -26.15 55.63 -57.15
CA LYS A 38 -27.07 56.46 -57.91
C LYS A 38 -26.98 56.11 -59.39
N TYR A 39 -28.08 55.63 -59.94
CA TYR A 39 -28.21 55.16 -61.32
C TYR A 39 -29.07 56.15 -62.10
N ASN A 40 -28.44 56.94 -62.96
CA ASN A 40 -29.15 57.91 -63.79
C ASN A 40 -29.71 57.22 -65.03
N TYR A 41 -30.91 57.61 -65.44
CA TYR A 41 -31.53 57.13 -66.67
C TYR A 41 -32.31 58.22 -67.37
N LYS A 42 -32.49 58.04 -68.67
CA LYS A 42 -33.37 58.86 -69.50
C LYS A 42 -34.56 58.00 -69.90
N ALA A 43 -35.75 58.55 -69.73
CA ALA A 43 -36.95 57.89 -70.21
C ALA A 43 -37.12 58.23 -71.70
N THR A 44 -37.54 57.26 -72.49
CA THR A 44 -37.91 57.47 -73.90
C THR A 44 -39.42 57.55 -74.02
N LEU A 45 -39.90 58.48 -74.85
CA LEU A 45 -41.32 58.56 -75.21
C LEU A 45 -41.56 57.70 -76.45
N ASN A 46 -42.58 56.85 -76.38
CA ASN A 46 -43.05 55.99 -77.47
C ASN A 46 -44.52 56.32 -77.76
N SER A 47 -44.99 56.12 -78.99
CA SER A 47 -46.40 56.27 -79.36
C SER A 47 -46.76 55.30 -80.48
N GLU A 48 -47.84 54.51 -80.33
CA GLU A 48 -48.24 53.51 -81.34
C GLU A 48 -48.71 54.17 -82.65
N SER A 49 -49.38 55.31 -82.53
CA SER A 49 -49.87 56.17 -83.61
C SER A 49 -48.77 56.99 -84.27
N ASP A 50 -47.56 56.98 -83.67
CA ASP A 50 -46.41 57.76 -84.10
C ASP A 50 -46.69 59.28 -84.12
N VAL A 51 -47.53 59.73 -83.18
CA VAL A 51 -47.93 61.14 -82.98
C VAL A 51 -46.73 62.04 -82.68
N LEU A 52 -45.67 61.49 -82.08
CA LEU A 52 -44.47 62.23 -81.68
C LEU A 52 -43.72 62.88 -82.88
N ARG A 53 -43.90 62.37 -84.11
CA ARG A 53 -43.32 63.00 -85.33
C ARG A 53 -43.85 64.41 -85.60
N ASN A 54 -45.00 64.77 -85.03
CA ASN A 54 -45.65 66.07 -85.23
C ASN A 54 -45.14 67.15 -84.25
N TYR A 55 -44.29 66.79 -83.28
CA TYR A 55 -43.84 67.67 -82.22
C TYR A 55 -42.30 67.72 -82.15
N ASP A 56 -41.75 68.88 -81.81
CA ASP A 56 -40.33 69.00 -81.44
C ASP A 56 -40.20 68.64 -79.95
N VAL A 57 -39.67 67.45 -79.66
CA VAL A 57 -39.62 66.88 -78.31
C VAL A 57 -38.37 67.37 -77.59
N HIS A 58 -38.56 68.17 -76.54
CA HIS A 58 -37.49 68.57 -75.62
C HIS A 58 -37.55 67.72 -74.34
N ASP A 59 -36.47 66.99 -74.03
CA ASP A 59 -36.32 66.21 -72.79
C ASP A 59 -35.09 66.66 -71.97
N ASP A 60 -35.39 67.47 -70.96
CA ASP A 60 -34.45 68.09 -70.03
C ASP A 60 -34.19 67.18 -68.81
N GLY A 61 -34.99 66.10 -68.65
CA GLY A 61 -35.11 65.35 -67.41
C GLY A 61 -34.17 64.15 -67.35
N THR A 62 -33.06 64.27 -66.61
CA THR A 62 -32.33 63.07 -66.15
C THR A 62 -32.98 62.56 -64.87
N ASN A 63 -33.62 61.39 -64.94
CA ASN A 63 -34.18 60.71 -63.77
C ASN A 63 -33.08 59.86 -63.10
N TYR A 64 -33.32 59.45 -61.85
CA TYR A 64 -32.40 58.55 -61.16
C TYR A 64 -33.13 57.57 -60.26
N VAL A 65 -32.52 56.41 -60.07
CA VAL A 65 -32.80 55.49 -58.96
C VAL A 65 -31.64 55.60 -57.98
N ASN A 66 -31.96 55.74 -56.69
CA ASN A 66 -30.98 55.75 -55.62
C ASN A 66 -31.16 54.49 -54.79
N ILE A 67 -30.20 53.58 -54.86
CA ILE A 67 -30.19 52.34 -54.09
C ILE A 67 -29.38 52.63 -52.82
N THR A 68 -30.01 52.47 -51.66
CA THR A 68 -29.38 52.64 -50.35
C THR A 68 -29.01 51.30 -49.75
N PRO A 69 -28.00 51.23 -48.86
CA PRO A 69 -27.64 49.99 -48.20
C PRO A 69 -28.80 49.38 -47.42
N TYR A 70 -28.82 48.05 -47.33
CA TYR A 70 -29.70 47.31 -46.44
C TYR A 70 -29.18 47.44 -45.00
N THR A 71 -30.06 47.85 -44.08
CA THR A 71 -29.73 47.94 -42.65
C THR A 71 -30.00 46.60 -41.99
N ILE A 72 -28.94 45.92 -41.55
CA ILE A 72 -29.02 44.66 -40.82
C ILE A 72 -29.54 44.88 -39.40
N THR A 73 -30.48 44.05 -38.99
CA THR A 73 -31.10 44.02 -37.66
C THR A 73 -30.43 42.97 -36.75
N GLU A 74 -30.73 43.04 -35.47
CA GLU A 74 -30.13 42.14 -34.47
C GLU A 74 -30.65 40.72 -34.60
N GLU A 75 -31.94 40.56 -34.85
CA GLU A 75 -32.60 39.27 -35.05
C GLU A 75 -32.11 38.52 -36.28
N GLU A 76 -31.45 39.21 -37.22
CA GLU A 76 -30.85 38.62 -38.42
C GLU A 76 -29.42 38.12 -38.22
N ILE A 77 -28.77 38.51 -37.11
CA ILE A 77 -27.37 38.18 -36.78
C ILE A 77 -27.32 37.21 -35.60
N VAL A 78 -28.09 37.50 -34.55
CA VAL A 78 -28.09 36.74 -33.30
C VAL A 78 -28.76 35.40 -33.56
N ASN A 79 -28.13 34.33 -33.08
CA ASN A 79 -28.65 32.99 -33.29
C ASN A 79 -30.05 32.87 -32.68
N PRO A 80 -31.08 32.47 -33.46
CA PRO A 80 -32.45 32.37 -32.95
C PRO A 80 -32.63 31.34 -31.83
N ASP A 81 -31.67 30.41 -31.69
CA ASP A 81 -31.64 29.40 -30.63
C ASP A 81 -31.07 29.92 -29.30
N GLY A 82 -30.61 31.18 -29.26
CA GLY A 82 -30.02 31.80 -28.07
C GLY A 82 -28.59 31.37 -27.79
N SER A 83 -27.93 30.68 -28.72
CA SER A 83 -26.51 30.35 -28.57
C SER A 83 -25.64 31.60 -28.71
N PRO A 84 -24.58 31.72 -27.90
CA PRO A 84 -23.68 32.86 -27.97
C PRO A 84 -22.97 32.93 -29.33
N LEU A 85 -22.72 34.15 -29.79
CA LEU A 85 -21.86 34.42 -30.95
C LEU A 85 -20.38 34.15 -30.64
N TYR A 86 -19.97 34.34 -29.39
CA TYR A 86 -18.61 34.08 -28.93
C TYR A 86 -18.60 33.33 -27.60
N THR A 87 -17.74 32.33 -27.48
CA THR A 87 -17.51 31.61 -26.24
C THR A 87 -16.03 31.45 -26.01
N THR A 88 -15.60 31.64 -24.78
CA THR A 88 -14.21 31.39 -24.37
C THR A 88 -14.15 30.67 -23.04
N LYS A 89 -13.11 29.89 -22.80
CA LYS A 89 -12.85 29.30 -21.48
C LYS A 89 -12.30 30.35 -20.52
N TYR A 90 -12.67 30.27 -19.24
CA TYR A 90 -12.17 31.16 -18.19
C TYR A 90 -10.64 31.16 -18.17
N GLY A 91 -10.04 32.35 -18.15
CA GLY A 91 -8.58 32.51 -18.22
C GLY A 91 -7.95 32.22 -19.59
N GLN A 92 -8.74 32.06 -20.65
CA GLN A 92 -8.26 31.87 -22.01
C GLN A 92 -8.89 32.89 -22.95
N LYS A 93 -8.19 33.17 -24.06
CA LYS A 93 -8.71 33.99 -25.15
C LYS A 93 -8.84 33.13 -26.39
N ASP A 94 -10.03 32.56 -26.57
CA ASP A 94 -10.34 31.80 -27.78
C ASP A 94 -10.43 32.72 -29.00
N ALA A 95 -10.07 32.19 -30.16
CA ALA A 95 -10.07 32.96 -31.40
C ALA A 95 -11.49 33.38 -31.77
N PHE A 96 -11.65 34.62 -32.22
CA PHE A 96 -12.94 35.09 -32.71
C PHE A 96 -13.37 34.34 -33.96
N GLY A 97 -14.65 33.94 -33.97
CA GLY A 97 -15.29 33.29 -35.11
C GLY A 97 -15.89 34.29 -36.11
N LYS A 98 -16.95 33.85 -36.77
CA LYS A 98 -17.76 34.68 -37.67
C LYS A 98 -19.22 34.60 -37.24
N ALA A 99 -19.93 35.73 -37.34
CA ALA A 99 -21.39 35.73 -37.28
C ALA A 99 -21.96 35.47 -38.67
N THR A 100 -23.13 34.85 -38.75
CA THR A 100 -23.81 34.56 -40.01
C THR A 100 -24.99 35.50 -40.22
N PHE A 101 -25.19 35.95 -41.44
CA PHE A 101 -26.34 36.77 -41.83
C PHE A 101 -26.93 36.26 -43.16
N ALA A 102 -28.25 36.17 -43.26
CA ALA A 102 -28.91 35.82 -44.51
C ALA A 102 -29.05 37.08 -45.39
N GLY A 103 -28.20 37.18 -46.41
CA GLY A 103 -28.21 38.27 -47.38
C GLY A 103 -29.54 38.38 -48.12
N VAL A 104 -29.89 39.63 -48.45
CA VAL A 104 -31.07 39.95 -49.27
C VAL A 104 -30.68 40.02 -50.74
N ASN A 105 -31.65 40.28 -51.62
CA ASN A 105 -31.39 40.47 -53.06
C ASN A 105 -30.71 39.28 -53.77
N GLY A 106 -30.72 38.09 -53.16
CA GLY A 106 -30.10 36.87 -53.70
C GLY A 106 -28.64 36.66 -53.32
N ASP A 107 -28.08 37.43 -52.38
CA ASP A 107 -26.66 37.35 -51.97
C ASP A 107 -26.31 36.10 -51.15
N GLY A 108 -27.29 35.29 -50.74
CA GLY A 108 -27.08 34.08 -49.95
C GLY A 108 -26.59 34.37 -48.54
N THR A 109 -25.98 33.39 -47.87
CA THR A 109 -25.46 33.58 -46.50
C THR A 109 -24.12 34.30 -46.52
N LEU A 110 -24.01 35.38 -45.76
CA LEU A 110 -22.80 36.18 -45.57
C LEU A 110 -22.16 35.87 -44.20
N LEU A 111 -20.84 36.00 -44.15
CA LEU A 111 -20.03 35.83 -42.94
C LEU A 111 -19.46 37.18 -42.52
N LEU A 112 -19.67 37.53 -41.25
CA LEU A 112 -19.24 38.79 -40.66
C LEU A 112 -18.19 38.53 -39.59
N ASP A 113 -17.26 39.47 -39.44
CA ASP A 113 -16.12 39.29 -38.55
C ASP A 113 -16.53 39.61 -37.12
N ILE A 114 -16.33 38.69 -36.19
CA ILE A 114 -16.34 39.04 -34.77
C ILE A 114 -14.98 39.66 -34.46
N THR A 115 -14.97 40.88 -33.93
CA THR A 115 -13.74 41.66 -33.74
C THR A 115 -13.43 41.93 -32.28
N ASP A 116 -14.43 41.87 -31.40
CA ASP A 116 -14.26 42.15 -29.98
C ASP A 116 -15.35 41.48 -29.12
N SER A 117 -15.10 41.36 -27.81
CA SER A 117 -16.09 40.91 -26.83
C SER A 117 -15.81 41.44 -25.43
N SER A 118 -16.86 41.86 -24.70
CA SER A 118 -16.75 42.30 -23.31
C SER A 118 -16.52 41.16 -22.31
N ALA A 119 -16.53 39.90 -22.76
CA ALA A 119 -16.08 38.75 -21.98
C ALA A 119 -14.57 38.78 -21.69
N LEU A 120 -13.81 39.59 -22.44
CA LEU A 120 -12.35 39.73 -22.33
C LEU A 120 -12.00 41.06 -21.67
N THR A 121 -11.09 41.04 -20.68
CA THR A 121 -10.76 42.22 -19.85
C THR A 121 -9.53 43.00 -20.34
N GLY A 122 -8.89 42.53 -21.41
CA GLY A 122 -7.77 43.26 -22.03
C GLY A 122 -6.43 43.19 -21.27
N ALA A 123 -6.24 42.21 -20.39
CA ALA A 123 -4.97 41.89 -19.70
C ALA A 123 -4.42 42.94 -18.71
N ALA A 124 -5.17 44.02 -18.41
CA ALA A 124 -4.67 45.13 -17.58
C ALA A 124 -4.28 44.71 -16.15
N ASP A 125 -4.97 43.72 -15.58
CA ASP A 125 -4.75 43.22 -14.21
C ASP A 125 -4.27 41.76 -14.17
N GLY A 126 -3.72 41.24 -15.27
CA GLY A 126 -3.34 39.82 -15.39
C GLY A 126 -4.51 38.84 -15.57
N ARG A 127 -5.75 39.35 -15.54
CA ARG A 127 -6.95 38.62 -15.96
C ARG A 127 -7.13 38.74 -17.47
N ILE A 128 -7.52 37.64 -18.10
CA ILE A 128 -7.80 37.51 -19.53
C ILE A 128 -9.31 37.61 -19.78
N THR A 129 -10.10 36.97 -18.93
CA THR A 129 -11.57 36.92 -19.04
C THR A 129 -12.24 37.49 -17.80
N GLU A 130 -13.50 37.88 -17.97
CA GLU A 130 -14.44 38.06 -16.87
C GLU A 130 -14.80 36.70 -16.22
N ASN A 131 -15.67 36.72 -15.20
CA ASN A 131 -16.16 35.51 -14.54
C ASN A 131 -16.99 34.62 -15.48
N VAL A 132 -17.21 33.38 -15.08
CA VAL A 132 -18.09 32.46 -15.80
C VAL A 132 -19.50 33.00 -15.87
N GLY A 133 -20.10 32.90 -17.04
CA GLY A 133 -21.47 33.33 -17.29
C GLY A 133 -21.90 33.02 -18.71
N ASP A 134 -23.20 32.78 -18.90
CA ASP A 134 -23.78 32.39 -20.18
C ASP A 134 -24.64 33.52 -20.74
N ASN A 135 -24.32 34.01 -21.94
CA ASN A 135 -25.03 35.09 -22.62
C ASN A 135 -25.23 36.33 -21.73
N ILE A 136 -24.17 36.74 -21.02
CA ILE A 136 -24.17 37.96 -20.17
C ILE A 136 -23.14 38.99 -20.62
N TYR A 137 -22.36 38.66 -21.65
CA TYR A 137 -21.33 39.51 -22.23
C TYR A 137 -21.70 39.83 -23.67
N ASP A 138 -21.03 40.83 -24.24
CA ASP A 138 -21.38 41.41 -25.53
C ASP A 138 -20.35 41.02 -26.59
N THR A 139 -20.76 41.04 -27.85
CA THR A 139 -19.91 40.74 -29.01
C THR A 139 -19.97 41.87 -30.02
N THR A 140 -18.82 42.31 -30.52
CA THR A 140 -18.76 43.29 -31.62
C THR A 140 -18.53 42.59 -32.95
N VAL A 141 -19.42 42.87 -33.91
CA VAL A 141 -19.38 42.33 -35.27
C VAL A 141 -19.08 43.44 -36.27
N SER A 142 -18.28 43.14 -37.29
CA SER A 142 -17.83 44.06 -38.34
C SER A 142 -18.16 43.55 -39.74
N LEU A 143 -18.60 44.47 -40.60
CA LEU A 143 -18.85 44.27 -42.03
C LEU A 143 -17.58 44.44 -42.89
N GLU A 144 -16.44 44.79 -42.27
CA GLU A 144 -15.21 45.17 -42.99
C GLU A 144 -14.71 44.09 -43.97
N SER A 145 -14.94 42.81 -43.65
CA SER A 145 -14.56 41.69 -44.52
C SER A 145 -15.41 41.55 -45.77
N LEU A 146 -16.65 42.06 -45.79
CA LEU A 146 -17.53 42.00 -46.97
C LEU A 146 -17.07 42.91 -48.10
N LYS A 147 -16.34 44.00 -47.79
CA LYS A 147 -15.79 44.98 -48.74
C LYS A 147 -16.79 45.53 -49.78
N ASN A 148 -18.09 45.40 -49.54
CA ASN A 148 -19.15 45.97 -50.36
C ASN A 148 -19.91 47.04 -49.56
N LYS A 149 -20.63 47.92 -50.26
CA LYS A 149 -21.40 49.02 -49.64
C LYS A 149 -22.89 48.68 -49.53
N ASN A 150 -23.26 47.42 -49.79
CA ASN A 150 -24.65 47.01 -49.91
C ASN A 150 -25.33 46.82 -48.56
N TYR A 151 -24.53 46.67 -47.51
CA TYR A 151 -24.99 46.39 -46.15
C TYR A 151 -24.42 47.41 -45.17
N GLN A 152 -25.21 47.72 -44.14
CA GLN A 152 -24.83 48.56 -43.02
C GLN A 152 -25.55 48.10 -41.76
N PHE A 153 -25.07 48.50 -40.59
CA PHE A 153 -25.88 48.52 -39.37
C PHE A 153 -26.63 49.85 -39.25
N ALA A 154 -27.42 50.01 -38.19
CA ALA A 154 -28.13 51.26 -37.91
C ALA A 154 -27.20 52.49 -38.00
N ASP A 155 -27.76 53.60 -38.46
CA ASP A 155 -27.06 54.88 -38.67
C ASP A 155 -25.86 54.82 -39.65
N GLY A 156 -25.79 53.79 -40.49
CA GLY A 156 -24.72 53.63 -41.47
C GLY A 156 -23.41 53.09 -40.89
N ALA A 157 -23.46 52.52 -39.68
CA ALA A 157 -22.28 51.93 -39.05
C ALA A 157 -21.82 50.65 -39.77
N THR A 158 -20.50 50.44 -39.81
CA THR A 158 -19.89 49.22 -40.37
C THR A 158 -19.52 48.19 -39.31
N SER A 159 -19.72 48.52 -38.03
CA SER A 159 -19.60 47.60 -36.90
C SER A 159 -20.68 47.90 -35.87
N LYS A 160 -21.10 46.88 -35.13
CA LYS A 160 -22.09 47.00 -34.06
C LYS A 160 -21.79 46.01 -32.95
N THR A 161 -21.99 46.44 -31.71
CA THR A 161 -21.96 45.58 -30.52
C THR A 161 -23.37 45.06 -30.25
N PHE A 162 -23.45 43.75 -29.97
CA PHE A 162 -24.67 43.05 -29.64
C PHE A 162 -24.59 42.56 -28.19
N ASP A 163 -25.56 43.00 -27.39
CA ASP A 163 -25.56 42.75 -25.95
C ASP A 163 -25.89 41.28 -25.66
N ASN A 164 -25.32 40.71 -24.60
CA ASN A 164 -25.67 39.35 -24.13
C ASN A 164 -25.50 38.24 -25.18
N THR A 165 -24.50 38.36 -26.04
CA THR A 165 -24.18 37.41 -27.11
C THR A 165 -22.85 36.67 -26.91
N ALA A 166 -22.22 36.79 -25.75
CA ALA A 166 -21.00 36.08 -25.41
C ALA A 166 -21.07 35.39 -24.04
N SER A 167 -20.31 34.30 -23.93
CA SER A 167 -20.25 33.46 -22.74
C SER A 167 -18.81 33.15 -22.34
N VAL A 168 -18.58 33.00 -21.04
CA VAL A 168 -17.34 32.46 -20.47
C VAL A 168 -17.66 31.13 -19.80
N THR A 169 -17.03 30.05 -20.26
CA THR A 169 -17.22 28.71 -19.67
C THR A 169 -16.19 28.41 -18.59
N PRO A 170 -16.50 27.57 -17.58
CA PRO A 170 -15.55 27.24 -16.51
C PRO A 170 -14.21 26.69 -16.99
N ALA A 171 -13.15 27.06 -16.27
CA ALA A 171 -11.84 26.42 -16.40
C ALA A 171 -11.80 25.07 -15.66
N ASP A 172 -10.83 24.20 -15.95
CA ASP A 172 -10.69 22.95 -15.20
C ASP A 172 -9.75 23.19 -14.01
N LEU A 173 -10.15 22.73 -12.82
CA LEU A 173 -9.30 22.70 -11.63
C LEU A 173 -9.26 21.27 -11.10
N THR A 174 -8.08 20.78 -10.79
CA THR A 174 -7.89 19.45 -10.22
C THR A 174 -7.35 19.55 -8.81
N ILE A 175 -7.97 18.83 -7.87
CA ILE A 175 -7.47 18.63 -6.52
C ILE A 175 -6.69 17.31 -6.49
N GLU A 176 -5.52 17.33 -5.87
CA GLU A 176 -4.77 16.12 -5.55
C GLU A 176 -4.66 15.99 -4.03
N THR A 177 -5.15 14.88 -3.51
CA THR A 177 -5.17 14.55 -2.09
C THR A 177 -4.34 13.29 -1.87
N LYS A 178 -3.54 13.28 -0.79
CA LYS A 178 -2.68 12.13 -0.48
C LYS A 178 -3.43 11.10 0.35
N ASP A 179 -3.18 9.84 0.05
CA ASP A 179 -3.60 8.72 0.89
C ASP A 179 -2.99 8.81 2.29
N VAL A 180 -3.65 8.19 3.24
CA VAL A 180 -3.22 8.10 4.64
C VAL A 180 -3.06 6.64 5.02
N GLU A 181 -1.87 6.28 5.50
CA GLU A 181 -1.64 4.99 6.15
C GLU A 181 -1.44 5.19 7.65
N THR A 182 -2.27 4.52 8.45
CA THR A 182 -2.23 4.59 9.91
C THR A 182 -2.54 3.23 10.51
N GLU A 183 -2.32 3.09 11.81
CA GLU A 183 -2.73 1.92 12.57
C GLU A 183 -3.98 2.23 13.40
N TYR A 184 -4.72 1.19 13.78
CA TYR A 184 -5.85 1.33 14.69
C TYR A 184 -5.42 2.01 16.00
N GLY A 185 -6.22 2.96 16.48
CA GLY A 185 -5.89 3.77 17.65
C GLY A 185 -5.21 5.11 17.31
N THR A 186 -4.70 5.30 16.09
CA THR A 186 -3.92 6.48 15.70
C THR A 186 -4.59 7.22 14.55
N VAL A 187 -5.02 8.46 14.79
CA VAL A 187 -5.55 9.35 13.74
C VAL A 187 -4.41 10.13 13.09
N LYS A 188 -4.36 10.13 11.75
CA LYS A 188 -3.45 10.96 10.95
C LYS A 188 -4.23 11.82 9.96
N THR A 189 -3.72 13.02 9.69
CA THR A 189 -4.30 13.92 8.71
C THR A 189 -3.55 13.88 7.39
N THR A 190 -4.19 14.37 6.34
CA THR A 190 -3.58 14.54 5.01
C THR A 190 -3.49 16.01 4.60
N THR A 191 -2.93 16.24 3.41
CA THR A 191 -2.84 17.54 2.76
C THR A 191 -3.24 17.41 1.30
N SER A 192 -3.83 18.46 0.75
CA SER A 192 -4.18 18.55 -0.66
C SER A 192 -3.51 19.73 -1.35
N GLU A 193 -3.39 19.63 -2.67
CA GLU A 193 -2.95 20.69 -3.55
C GLU A 193 -3.91 20.86 -4.72
N VAL A 194 -3.90 22.03 -5.35
CA VAL A 194 -4.70 22.31 -6.56
C VAL A 194 -3.80 22.58 -7.75
N LYS A 195 -4.25 22.15 -8.92
CA LYS A 195 -3.61 22.40 -10.22
C LYS A 195 -4.61 22.94 -11.21
N GLY A 196 -4.14 23.82 -12.10
CA GLY A 196 -4.98 24.40 -13.17
C GLY A 196 -5.48 25.83 -12.90
N LEU A 197 -4.98 26.53 -11.87
CA LEU A 197 -5.29 27.94 -11.68
C LEU A 197 -4.85 28.77 -12.89
N VAL A 198 -5.77 29.59 -13.40
CA VAL A 198 -5.61 30.47 -14.56
C VAL A 198 -6.15 31.85 -14.22
N ASN A 199 -6.19 32.75 -15.21
CA ASN A 199 -6.79 34.08 -15.09
C ASN A 199 -6.22 34.97 -13.97
N GLY A 200 -4.98 34.72 -13.53
CA GLY A 200 -4.33 35.46 -12.43
C GLY A 200 -4.75 35.02 -11.03
N ASP A 201 -5.51 33.93 -10.89
CA ASP A 201 -5.95 33.42 -9.58
C ASP A 201 -4.76 32.85 -8.79
N LEU A 202 -4.71 33.18 -7.49
CA LEU A 202 -3.62 32.79 -6.59
C LEU A 202 -4.00 31.57 -5.75
N PRO A 203 -3.05 30.71 -5.37
CA PRO A 203 -3.31 29.50 -4.59
C PRO A 203 -3.48 29.81 -3.09
N THR A 204 -4.39 30.72 -2.74
CA THR A 204 -4.59 31.23 -1.38
C THR A 204 -6.07 31.33 -1.06
N GLY A 205 -6.43 31.15 0.22
CA GLY A 205 -7.83 31.24 0.67
C GLY A 205 -8.64 29.96 0.50
N PHE A 206 -7.98 28.84 0.17
CA PHE A 206 -8.62 27.53 0.08
C PHE A 206 -8.90 26.94 1.45
N ILE A 207 -10.08 26.35 1.57
CA ILE A 207 -10.47 25.46 2.65
C ILE A 207 -10.69 24.08 2.01
N TYR A 208 -9.85 23.12 2.42
CA TYR A 208 -10.00 21.72 2.05
C TYR A 208 -10.82 21.04 3.14
N ASP A 209 -11.98 20.53 2.76
CA ASP A 209 -12.84 19.74 3.64
C ASP A 209 -12.69 18.27 3.29
N TYR A 210 -12.22 17.48 4.25
CA TYR A 210 -12.03 16.03 4.15
C TYR A 210 -13.19 15.25 4.77
N GLY A 211 -14.18 15.95 5.34
CA GLY A 211 -15.25 15.34 6.10
C GLY A 211 -14.74 14.47 7.25
N ASP A 212 -15.28 13.25 7.33
CA ASP A 212 -14.88 12.20 8.27
C ASP A 212 -13.92 11.16 7.64
N TYR A 213 -13.26 11.53 6.54
CA TYR A 213 -12.39 10.66 5.77
C TYR A 213 -13.12 9.38 5.30
N GLY A 214 -14.36 9.53 4.83
CA GLY A 214 -15.16 8.41 4.33
C GLY A 214 -15.60 7.45 5.44
N GLY A 215 -15.72 7.96 6.67
CA GLY A 215 -16.00 7.19 7.87
C GLY A 215 -14.79 6.45 8.45
N ALA A 216 -13.56 6.73 7.99
CA ALA A 216 -12.34 6.18 8.58
C ALA A 216 -12.15 6.64 10.03
N TYR A 217 -12.64 7.84 10.36
CA TYR A 217 -12.51 8.41 11.69
C TYR A 217 -13.87 8.71 12.33
N LEU A 218 -13.94 8.50 13.65
CA LEU A 218 -15.13 8.63 14.47
C LEU A 218 -14.95 9.79 15.48
N ASP A 219 -16.04 10.14 16.16
CA ASP A 219 -16.06 11.11 17.27
C ASP A 219 -15.40 12.46 16.89
N GLY A 220 -15.76 13.01 15.72
CA GLY A 220 -15.19 14.27 15.23
C GLY A 220 -13.71 14.15 14.86
N ASN A 221 -13.34 13.06 14.18
CA ASN A 221 -11.99 12.74 13.74
C ASN A 221 -10.97 12.60 14.89
N THR A 222 -11.41 12.08 16.04
CA THR A 222 -10.54 11.84 17.21
C THR A 222 -10.22 10.38 17.45
N LYS A 223 -10.94 9.46 16.80
CA LYS A 223 -10.71 8.01 16.86
C LYS A 223 -10.72 7.38 15.48
N THR A 224 -10.03 6.26 15.34
CA THR A 224 -10.11 5.40 14.16
C THR A 224 -11.37 4.54 14.22
N ASN A 225 -11.92 4.26 13.04
CA ASN A 225 -12.84 3.15 12.84
C ASN A 225 -12.06 1.83 12.76
N ASP A 226 -12.76 0.73 12.52
CA ASP A 226 -12.17 -0.61 12.40
C ASP A 226 -11.09 -0.70 11.31
N VAL A 227 -10.24 -1.72 11.41
CA VAL A 227 -9.21 -2.03 10.42
C VAL A 227 -9.86 -2.26 9.06
N ASN A 228 -9.63 -1.35 8.13
CA ASN A 228 -10.11 -1.42 6.75
C ASN A 228 -9.42 -0.33 5.89
N THR A 229 -9.78 -0.30 4.61
CA THR A 229 -9.53 0.84 3.73
C THR A 229 -10.81 1.61 3.49
N TYR A 230 -10.77 2.92 3.72
CA TYR A 230 -11.89 3.85 3.60
C TYR A 230 -11.59 4.87 2.52
N HIS A 231 -12.49 4.98 1.55
CA HIS A 231 -12.37 5.91 0.44
C HIS A 231 -13.05 7.24 0.76
N PHE A 232 -12.41 8.36 0.46
CA PHE A 232 -12.95 9.69 0.69
C PHE A 232 -12.58 10.70 -0.39
N GLY A 233 -13.48 11.65 -0.62
CA GLY A 233 -13.27 12.80 -1.47
C GLY A 233 -12.93 14.06 -0.67
N THR A 234 -12.31 15.03 -1.33
CA THR A 234 -11.97 16.34 -0.77
C THR A 234 -12.78 17.43 -1.44
N ASP A 235 -13.57 18.17 -0.66
CA ASP A 235 -14.29 19.33 -1.13
C ASP A 235 -13.44 20.60 -0.96
N LEU A 236 -13.54 21.51 -1.93
CA LEU A 236 -12.77 22.75 -1.96
C LEU A 236 -13.70 23.97 -1.89
N SER A 237 -13.43 24.88 -0.95
CA SER A 237 -14.20 26.11 -0.79
C SER A 237 -13.32 27.28 -0.30
N GLY A 238 -13.96 28.41 0.02
CA GLY A 238 -13.32 29.58 0.66
C GLY A 238 -12.95 30.72 -0.30
N ALA A 239 -12.59 30.42 -1.54
CA ALA A 239 -12.24 31.42 -2.54
C ALA A 239 -13.38 31.67 -3.55
N ASP A 240 -13.84 32.91 -3.70
CA ASP A 240 -14.99 33.27 -4.55
C ASP A 240 -14.79 32.91 -6.04
N PHE A 241 -13.54 32.95 -6.52
CA PHE A 241 -13.20 32.62 -7.90
C PHE A 241 -13.41 31.14 -8.24
N LEU A 242 -13.59 30.25 -7.25
CA LEU A 242 -13.82 28.82 -7.49
C LEU A 242 -15.09 28.55 -8.30
N ASN A 243 -16.07 29.47 -8.26
CA ASN A 243 -17.28 29.39 -9.11
C ASN A 243 -16.95 29.46 -10.62
N ASN A 244 -15.74 29.89 -10.97
CA ASN A 244 -15.27 29.95 -12.35
C ASN A 244 -14.61 28.64 -12.83
N TYR A 245 -14.60 27.59 -11.99
CA TYR A 245 -13.94 26.33 -12.29
C TYR A 245 -14.90 25.14 -12.21
N THR A 246 -14.70 24.16 -13.09
CA THR A 246 -15.17 22.79 -12.90
C THR A 246 -14.10 22.06 -12.10
N ILE A 247 -14.44 21.69 -10.87
CA ILE A 247 -13.50 21.07 -9.93
C ILE A 247 -13.61 19.55 -10.02
N THR A 248 -12.46 18.88 -10.08
CA THR A 248 -12.35 17.41 -10.19
C THR A 248 -11.22 16.87 -9.32
N GLY A 249 -11.22 15.56 -9.07
CA GLY A 249 -10.18 14.91 -8.24
C GLY A 249 -10.46 15.02 -6.75
N GLY A 250 -9.41 14.96 -5.94
CA GLY A 250 -9.51 15.02 -4.47
C GLY A 250 -9.84 13.69 -3.80
N GLU A 251 -9.95 12.61 -4.57
CA GLU A 251 -10.18 11.26 -4.07
C GLU A 251 -8.89 10.67 -3.48
N ALA A 252 -9.00 10.06 -2.30
CA ALA A 252 -7.90 9.40 -1.59
C ALA A 252 -8.44 8.29 -0.68
N ASP A 253 -7.53 7.47 -0.17
CA ASP A 253 -7.83 6.40 0.78
C ASP A 253 -7.19 6.62 2.15
N VAL A 254 -7.92 6.26 3.21
CA VAL A 254 -7.34 5.99 4.53
C VAL A 254 -7.26 4.49 4.73
N LYS A 255 -6.05 3.96 4.85
CA LYS A 255 -5.79 2.59 5.23
C LYS A 255 -5.46 2.51 6.71
N ILE A 256 -6.27 1.76 7.46
CA ILE A 256 -6.09 1.50 8.88
C ILE A 256 -5.59 0.07 9.03
N ASP A 257 -4.32 -0.10 9.35
CA ASP A 257 -3.70 -1.38 9.64
C ASP A 257 -3.96 -1.81 11.10
N PRO A 258 -3.96 -3.12 11.42
CA PRO A 258 -4.10 -3.58 12.79
C PRO A 258 -3.00 -3.02 13.70
N LYS A 259 -3.37 -2.65 14.92
CA LYS A 259 -2.38 -2.25 15.94
C LYS A 259 -1.69 -3.46 16.53
N ASP A 260 -0.37 -3.42 16.64
CA ASP A 260 0.39 -4.50 17.26
C ASP A 260 0.22 -4.51 18.78
N VAL A 261 -0.05 -5.70 19.32
CA VAL A 261 -0.10 -6.00 20.75
C VAL A 261 0.92 -7.09 21.02
N THR A 262 1.92 -6.80 21.85
CA THR A 262 3.00 -7.75 22.15
C THR A 262 3.05 -8.07 23.63
N PHE A 263 3.04 -9.35 23.98
CA PHE A 263 3.08 -9.77 25.38
C PHE A 263 3.79 -11.12 25.57
N PHE A 264 4.30 -11.34 26.77
CA PHE A 264 4.91 -12.61 27.16
C PHE A 264 4.14 -13.24 28.31
N VAL A 265 3.86 -14.54 28.22
CA VAL A 265 3.13 -15.30 29.23
C VAL A 265 4.09 -16.22 29.97
N SER A 266 4.24 -16.03 31.27
CA SER A 266 4.98 -16.93 32.15
C SER A 266 4.00 -17.79 32.97
N GLY A 267 4.25 -19.09 33.04
CA GLY A 267 3.46 -20.03 33.85
C GLY A 267 4.32 -20.73 34.90
N THR A 268 3.85 -20.85 36.14
CA THR A 268 4.52 -21.63 37.19
C THR A 268 3.55 -22.52 37.96
N GLY A 269 3.95 -23.74 38.31
CA GLY A 269 3.12 -24.70 39.03
C GLY A 269 3.89 -25.96 39.45
N ASN A 270 3.26 -26.89 40.17
CA ASN A 270 3.85 -28.21 40.47
C ASN A 270 3.52 -29.24 39.38
N THR A 271 2.38 -29.08 38.72
CA THR A 271 1.81 -29.91 37.66
C THR A 271 1.17 -29.02 36.60
N LEU A 272 0.74 -29.58 35.47
CA LEU A 272 0.03 -28.81 34.43
C LEU A 272 -1.38 -28.36 34.86
N ALA A 273 -1.93 -28.94 35.93
CA ALA A 273 -3.27 -28.61 36.41
C ALA A 273 -3.31 -27.42 37.38
N ASP A 274 -2.16 -27.04 37.98
CA ASP A 274 -2.02 -25.95 38.96
C ASP A 274 -1.10 -24.82 38.47
N VAL A 275 -1.01 -24.62 37.16
CA VAL A 275 -0.22 -23.52 36.57
C VAL A 275 -0.91 -22.19 36.84
N THR A 276 -0.17 -21.26 37.45
CA THR A 276 -0.55 -19.84 37.56
C THR A 276 0.17 -19.05 36.47
N TYR A 277 -0.59 -18.31 35.68
CA TYR A 277 -0.07 -17.50 34.56
C TYR A 277 0.13 -16.04 34.96
N THR A 278 1.14 -15.40 34.40
CA THR A 278 1.42 -13.97 34.53
C THR A 278 1.82 -13.42 33.17
N VAL A 279 1.30 -12.25 32.82
CA VAL A 279 1.43 -11.62 31.51
C VAL A 279 2.18 -10.30 31.66
N ASP A 280 3.17 -10.06 30.79
CA ASP A 280 3.93 -8.82 30.75
C ASP A 280 4.40 -8.48 29.32
N PRO A 281 4.19 -7.25 28.81
CA PRO A 281 3.33 -6.22 29.38
C PRO A 281 1.85 -6.60 29.40
N ASP A 282 1.08 -5.91 30.26
CA ASP A 282 -0.38 -6.02 30.28
C ASP A 282 -0.96 -5.75 28.89
N ILE A 283 -1.95 -6.57 28.50
CA ILE A 283 -2.53 -6.54 27.17
C ILE A 283 -3.42 -5.30 27.04
N ASP A 284 -4.30 -5.07 28.01
CA ASP A 284 -5.27 -3.96 27.98
C ASP A 284 -4.58 -2.60 27.95
N ALA A 285 -3.44 -2.48 28.63
CA ALA A 285 -2.61 -1.28 28.62
C ALA A 285 -2.09 -0.91 27.21
N GLN A 286 -2.06 -1.85 26.27
CA GLN A 286 -1.64 -1.63 24.89
C GLN A 286 -2.83 -1.36 23.95
N LEU A 287 -4.05 -1.73 24.33
CA LEU A 287 -5.23 -1.54 23.50
C LEU A 287 -5.56 -0.04 23.35
N ALA A 288 -6.09 0.33 22.21
CA ALA A 288 -6.58 1.66 21.97
C ALA A 288 -7.84 1.94 22.80
N TYR A 289 -8.11 3.22 23.06
CA TYR A 289 -9.38 3.70 23.60
C TYR A 289 -9.82 3.09 24.95
N GLY A 290 -8.91 2.48 25.71
CA GLY A 290 -9.22 1.84 27.00
C GLY A 290 -10.04 0.56 26.86
N GLU A 291 -9.90 -0.13 25.72
CA GLU A 291 -10.52 -1.41 25.46
C GLU A 291 -9.97 -2.52 26.35
N HIS A 292 -10.70 -3.63 26.42
CA HIS A 292 -10.35 -4.82 27.18
C HIS A 292 -10.45 -6.05 26.27
N VAL A 293 -9.61 -7.06 26.53
CA VAL A 293 -9.71 -8.34 25.87
C VAL A 293 -9.67 -9.51 26.85
N ASP A 294 -10.57 -10.46 26.65
CA ASP A 294 -10.58 -11.70 27.42
C ASP A 294 -9.46 -12.61 26.92
N ALA A 295 -8.40 -12.77 27.72
CA ALA A 295 -7.24 -13.58 27.40
C ALA A 295 -7.08 -14.77 28.36
N ASP A 296 -7.05 -15.98 27.81
CA ASP A 296 -6.86 -17.24 28.54
C ASP A 296 -5.62 -17.99 28.05
N TYR A 297 -5.03 -18.81 28.93
CA TYR A 297 -3.77 -19.51 28.64
C TYR A 297 -3.85 -20.99 29.00
N THR A 298 -3.32 -21.83 28.10
CA THR A 298 -3.24 -23.29 28.32
C THR A 298 -1.85 -23.83 27.99
N PRO A 299 -1.46 -24.99 28.53
CA PRO A 299 -0.20 -25.62 28.20
C PRO A 299 -0.11 -26.02 26.72
N GLY A 300 1.02 -25.67 26.10
CA GLY A 300 1.37 -26.05 24.74
C GLY A 300 2.24 -27.31 24.69
N ASN A 301 3.13 -27.35 23.70
CA ASN A 301 4.05 -28.46 23.49
C ASN A 301 5.05 -28.64 24.64
N ASP A 302 5.43 -29.88 24.93
CA ASP A 302 6.51 -30.22 25.86
C ASP A 302 7.85 -29.78 25.27
N LEU A 303 8.63 -29.04 26.06
CA LEU A 303 9.95 -28.52 25.71
C LEU A 303 11.08 -29.27 26.44
N GLY A 304 10.75 -30.20 27.33
CA GLY A 304 11.68 -30.94 28.17
C GLY A 304 12.05 -30.20 29.46
N SER A 305 12.73 -30.88 30.39
CA SER A 305 13.22 -30.29 31.66
C SER A 305 12.13 -29.58 32.49
N ASN A 306 10.93 -30.16 32.56
CA ASN A 306 9.76 -29.58 33.22
C ASN A 306 9.28 -28.24 32.62
N GLN A 307 9.59 -27.98 31.34
CA GLN A 307 9.14 -26.79 30.62
C GLN A 307 8.15 -27.11 29.51
N TYR A 308 7.18 -26.23 29.32
CA TYR A 308 6.14 -26.36 28.29
C TYR A 308 5.92 -25.00 27.60
N GLY A 309 5.53 -25.02 26.32
CA GLY A 309 5.04 -23.83 25.63
C GLY A 309 3.71 -23.33 26.20
N VAL A 310 3.27 -22.16 25.73
CA VAL A 310 1.94 -21.60 26.06
C VAL A 310 1.11 -21.46 24.78
N VAL A 311 -0.17 -21.82 24.85
CA VAL A 311 -1.17 -21.47 23.85
C VAL A 311 -2.06 -20.37 24.41
N ALA A 312 -1.98 -19.18 23.81
CA ALA A 312 -2.82 -18.05 24.16
C ALA A 312 -4.15 -18.13 23.42
N HIS A 313 -5.23 -17.82 24.12
CA HIS A 313 -6.59 -17.73 23.59
C HIS A 313 -7.08 -16.30 23.76
N ILE A 314 -7.48 -15.68 22.66
CA ILE A 314 -8.06 -14.34 22.65
C ILE A 314 -9.55 -14.47 22.36
N ASN A 315 -10.39 -13.98 23.27
CA ASN A 315 -11.85 -14.14 23.25
C ASN A 315 -12.25 -15.61 23.03
N GLY A 316 -11.57 -16.53 23.72
CA GLY A 316 -11.79 -17.97 23.64
C GLY A 316 -11.23 -18.66 22.39
N THR A 317 -10.60 -17.96 21.46
CA THR A 317 -10.01 -18.53 20.23
C THR A 317 -8.49 -18.65 20.36
N PRO A 318 -7.89 -19.82 20.14
CA PRO A 318 -6.43 -19.96 20.15
C PRO A 318 -5.80 -19.15 19.02
N ILE A 319 -4.73 -18.43 19.32
CA ILE A 319 -3.97 -17.63 18.34
C ILE A 319 -2.54 -18.11 18.23
N VAL A 320 -1.88 -17.78 17.13
CA VAL A 320 -0.42 -17.82 16.96
C VAL A 320 0.14 -16.41 16.77
N THR A 321 1.44 -16.23 17.05
CA THR A 321 2.13 -14.94 16.85
C THR A 321 1.92 -14.41 15.43
N GLY A 322 1.39 -13.19 15.32
CA GLY A 322 1.10 -12.51 14.06
C GLY A 322 -0.37 -12.59 13.62
N ASP A 323 -1.20 -13.38 14.31
CA ASP A 323 -2.63 -13.46 14.04
C ASP A 323 -3.33 -12.12 14.33
N VAL A 324 -4.33 -11.82 13.50
CA VAL A 324 -5.18 -10.63 13.66
C VAL A 324 -6.53 -11.07 14.21
N ALA A 325 -6.92 -10.49 15.34
CA ALA A 325 -8.25 -10.66 15.91
C ALA A 325 -8.86 -9.28 16.17
N GLY A 326 -9.96 -8.98 15.46
CA GLY A 326 -10.53 -7.64 15.43
C GLY A 326 -9.53 -6.64 14.85
N ASN A 327 -9.30 -5.55 15.58
CA ASN A 327 -8.45 -4.44 15.15
C ASN A 327 -6.97 -4.57 15.55
N TYR A 328 -6.60 -5.71 16.13
CA TYR A 328 -5.28 -5.93 16.72
C TYR A 328 -4.56 -7.11 16.11
N ARG A 329 -3.24 -6.98 15.97
CA ARG A 329 -2.33 -8.07 15.66
C ARG A 329 -1.63 -8.50 16.94
N TYR A 330 -1.82 -9.76 17.34
CA TYR A 330 -1.27 -10.27 18.58
C TYR A 330 0.04 -11.01 18.32
N ASN A 331 1.10 -10.57 19.00
CA ASN A 331 2.40 -11.19 18.98
C ASN A 331 2.75 -11.66 20.39
N TYR A 332 2.72 -12.97 20.62
CA TYR A 332 3.00 -13.48 21.97
C TYR A 332 4.15 -14.49 21.98
N GLY A 333 4.78 -14.59 23.14
CA GLY A 333 5.65 -15.70 23.51
C GLY A 333 5.20 -16.25 24.87
N GLY A 334 5.56 -17.49 25.20
CA GLY A 334 5.28 -17.96 26.54
C GLY A 334 5.98 -19.26 26.92
N LEU A 335 6.20 -19.40 28.22
CA LEU A 335 6.89 -20.53 28.84
C LEU A 335 6.26 -20.87 30.18
N ILE A 336 5.95 -22.15 30.36
CA ILE A 336 5.53 -22.74 31.64
C ILE A 336 6.72 -23.48 32.23
N THR A 337 7.01 -23.28 33.52
CA THR A 337 8.02 -24.02 34.27
C THR A 337 7.37 -24.73 35.45
N LEU A 338 7.48 -26.06 35.50
CA LEU A 338 6.99 -26.85 36.63
C LEU A 338 8.12 -27.07 37.65
N SER A 339 7.81 -26.85 38.92
CA SER A 339 8.66 -27.17 40.07
C SER A 339 8.00 -28.28 40.88
N PRO A 340 7.95 -29.53 40.38
CA PRO A 340 7.28 -30.61 41.08
C PRO A 340 7.89 -30.79 42.47
N THR A 341 7.06 -30.63 43.49
CA THR A 341 7.44 -30.94 44.86
C THR A 341 7.63 -32.46 44.98
N VAL A 342 8.88 -32.90 45.06
CA VAL A 342 9.18 -34.29 45.40
C VAL A 342 8.62 -34.53 46.80
N PRO A 343 7.69 -35.49 47.01
CA PRO A 343 7.29 -35.83 48.36
C PRO A 343 8.52 -36.31 49.12
N THR A 344 8.80 -35.71 50.27
CA THR A 344 9.76 -36.27 51.22
C THR A 344 9.30 -37.69 51.55
N LYS A 345 10.08 -38.67 51.13
CA LYS A 345 9.87 -40.08 51.47
C LYS A 345 9.74 -40.20 53.00
N PRO A 346 8.84 -41.04 53.55
CA PRO A 346 8.85 -41.34 54.98
C PRO A 346 10.24 -41.79 55.40
N ASP A 347 10.77 -41.16 56.44
CA ASP A 347 12.00 -41.53 57.10
C ASP A 347 11.82 -42.98 57.62
N ILE A 348 12.52 -43.94 57.02
CA ILE A 348 12.64 -45.28 57.58
C ILE A 348 13.91 -45.24 58.41
N ASP A 349 13.75 -45.22 59.73
CA ASP A 349 14.84 -45.42 60.67
C ASP A 349 15.68 -46.64 60.26
N PRO A 350 17.00 -46.51 60.07
CA PRO A 350 17.84 -47.64 59.69
C PRO A 350 17.83 -48.68 60.81
N HIS A 351 17.09 -49.77 60.59
CA HIS A 351 17.18 -50.92 61.47
C HIS A 351 18.49 -51.65 61.17
N ASN A 352 19.38 -51.71 62.14
CA ASN A 352 20.64 -52.45 62.06
C ASN A 352 20.34 -53.96 61.92
N PRO A 353 20.64 -54.62 60.78
CA PRO A 353 20.44 -56.05 60.66
C PRO A 353 21.53 -56.78 61.45
N SER A 354 21.12 -57.62 62.39
CA SER A 354 22.02 -58.64 62.96
C SER A 354 22.25 -59.71 61.90
N ASN A 355 23.48 -59.79 61.41
CA ASN A 355 23.92 -60.84 60.50
C ASN A 355 23.73 -62.21 61.16
N LEU A 356 22.89 -63.06 60.56
CA LEU A 356 22.85 -64.48 60.85
C LEU A 356 23.54 -65.19 59.70
N ASP A 357 24.71 -65.78 59.96
CA ASP A 357 25.46 -66.57 58.98
C ASP A 357 24.63 -67.78 58.54
N GLY A 358 24.13 -67.72 57.31
CA GLY A 358 23.45 -68.82 56.62
C GLY A 358 24.33 -69.41 55.54
N SER A 359 24.81 -70.64 55.71
CA SER A 359 25.52 -71.40 54.68
C SER A 359 24.54 -71.89 53.61
N GLY A 360 24.44 -71.17 52.50
CA GLY A 360 23.72 -71.57 51.29
C GLY A 360 24.66 -72.13 50.23
N SER A 361 24.60 -73.44 49.99
CA SER A 361 25.30 -74.14 48.91
C SER A 361 24.55 -73.91 47.58
N TRP A 362 25.24 -73.41 46.56
CA TRP A 362 24.72 -73.35 45.19
C TRP A 362 25.46 -74.35 44.30
N THR A 363 24.73 -75.33 43.80
CA THR A 363 25.16 -76.22 42.71
C THR A 363 24.80 -75.58 41.38
N SER A 364 25.80 -75.35 40.53
CA SER A 364 25.64 -74.92 39.14
C SER A 364 24.90 -75.99 38.34
N ASN A 365 23.82 -75.60 37.65
CA ASN A 365 23.14 -76.43 36.67
C ASN A 365 23.30 -75.78 35.29
N MET A 366 24.52 -75.82 34.75
CA MET A 366 24.76 -75.65 33.33
C MET A 366 24.34 -76.92 32.60
N GLY A 367 23.32 -76.79 31.76
CA GLY A 367 22.79 -77.86 30.91
C GLY A 367 22.66 -77.41 29.46
N ASN A 368 23.82 -77.30 28.79
CA ASN A 368 24.08 -77.84 27.45
C ASN A 368 23.16 -77.41 26.28
N HIS A 369 23.46 -76.24 25.70
CA HIS A 369 23.55 -76.12 24.24
C HIS A 369 25.02 -75.89 23.89
N GLY A 370 25.70 -76.97 23.53
CA GLY A 370 27.07 -76.92 23.02
C GLY A 370 27.08 -76.55 21.54
N VAL A 371 27.95 -75.61 21.19
CA VAL A 371 28.76 -75.77 19.97
C VAL A 371 30.22 -75.78 20.43
N PRO A 372 31.02 -76.80 20.08
CA PRO A 372 32.34 -77.03 20.67
C PRO A 372 33.41 -76.19 19.97
N GLY A 373 34.35 -75.66 20.75
CA GLY A 373 35.57 -75.06 20.21
C GLY A 373 35.57 -73.54 20.17
N VAL A 374 35.28 -72.89 21.29
CA VAL A 374 35.96 -71.63 21.62
C VAL A 374 36.17 -71.66 23.12
N GLU A 375 37.40 -71.96 23.53
CA GLU A 375 38.08 -71.12 24.52
C GLU A 375 37.50 -69.72 24.33
N ARG A 376 36.70 -69.17 25.27
CA ARG A 376 36.34 -67.76 25.16
C ARG A 376 37.62 -67.00 25.48
N VAL A 377 38.54 -67.04 24.52
CA VAL A 377 39.52 -66.01 24.26
C VAL A 377 38.72 -64.74 24.48
N ALA A 378 39.09 -63.97 25.49
CA ALA A 378 38.80 -62.55 25.48
C ALA A 378 39.43 -62.03 24.20
N GLY A 379 38.68 -62.17 23.11
CA GLY A 379 39.08 -61.77 21.80
C GLY A 379 39.04 -60.27 21.86
N LEU A 380 40.22 -59.68 22.10
CA LEU A 380 40.61 -58.30 21.85
C LEU A 380 39.45 -57.51 21.22
N ALA A 381 38.53 -57.04 22.08
CA ALA A 381 37.47 -56.16 21.61
C ALA A 381 38.11 -54.78 21.54
N SER A 382 38.21 -54.26 20.32
CA SER A 382 38.72 -52.93 20.05
C SER A 382 37.62 -52.04 19.51
N ALA A 383 37.39 -50.88 20.14
CA ALA A 383 36.46 -49.86 19.65
C ALA A 383 37.08 -48.47 19.75
N GLU A 384 36.77 -47.60 18.80
CA GLU A 384 37.18 -46.19 18.84
C GLU A 384 36.15 -45.39 19.64
N LEU A 385 36.54 -44.86 20.80
CA LEU A 385 35.64 -44.08 21.65
C LEU A 385 36.15 -42.64 21.85
N PRO A 386 35.26 -41.63 21.81
CA PRO A 386 35.58 -40.28 22.27
C PRO A 386 35.59 -40.19 23.81
N PHE A 387 36.60 -39.51 24.34
CA PHE A 387 36.76 -39.24 25.76
C PHE A 387 36.60 -37.73 26.01
N PHE A 388 35.93 -37.38 27.10
CA PHE A 388 35.56 -36.00 27.41
C PHE A 388 35.96 -35.63 28.84
N LYS A 389 36.33 -34.37 29.00
CA LYS A 389 36.49 -33.68 30.28
C LYS A 389 35.24 -32.88 30.58
N VAL A 390 34.72 -33.00 31.81
CA VAL A 390 33.61 -32.17 32.31
C VAL A 390 34.09 -31.35 33.50
N GLU A 391 34.11 -30.03 33.35
CA GLU A 391 34.54 -29.09 34.39
C GLU A 391 33.60 -27.87 34.36
N SER A 392 33.02 -27.50 35.50
CA SER A 392 32.08 -26.37 35.63
C SER A 392 30.91 -26.43 34.64
N GLY A 393 30.39 -27.64 34.42
CA GLY A 393 29.30 -27.91 33.48
C GLY A 393 29.69 -27.83 32.00
N GLN A 394 30.95 -27.52 31.67
CA GLN A 394 31.44 -27.47 30.29
C GLN A 394 32.10 -28.79 29.90
N VAL A 395 31.74 -29.29 28.70
CA VAL A 395 32.31 -30.50 28.11
C VAL A 395 33.41 -30.11 27.13
N SER A 396 34.62 -30.66 27.31
CA SER A 396 35.75 -30.52 26.38
C SER A 396 36.29 -31.89 25.95
N HIS A 397 36.86 -31.99 24.75
CA HIS A 397 37.23 -33.26 24.13
C HIS A 397 38.69 -33.62 24.46
N TYR A 398 38.91 -34.76 25.11
CA TYR A 398 40.25 -35.28 25.40
C TYR A 398 40.90 -36.00 24.22
N GLY A 399 40.11 -36.43 23.24
CA GLY A 399 40.55 -37.18 22.08
C GLY A 399 39.73 -38.44 21.85
N THR A 400 39.95 -39.08 20.71
CA THR A 400 39.40 -40.40 20.39
C THR A 400 40.49 -41.45 20.56
N TYR A 401 40.21 -42.51 21.30
CA TYR A 401 41.16 -43.57 21.59
C TYR A 401 40.65 -44.91 21.06
N ASP A 402 41.57 -45.71 20.53
CA ASP A 402 41.37 -47.14 20.32
C ASP A 402 41.40 -47.81 21.70
N VAL A 403 40.25 -48.33 22.11
CA VAL A 403 40.05 -48.98 23.41
C VAL A 403 40.13 -50.48 23.21
N ALA A 404 41.17 -51.12 23.74
CA ALA A 404 41.32 -52.57 23.72
C ALA A 404 41.10 -53.16 25.13
N ALA A 405 40.08 -54.00 25.27
CA ALA A 405 39.77 -54.68 26.53
C ALA A 405 40.43 -56.08 26.59
N ASP A 406 41.42 -56.25 27.47
CA ASP A 406 42.01 -57.53 27.85
C ASP A 406 41.37 -58.03 29.18
N PRO A 407 41.41 -59.34 29.52
CA PRO A 407 40.90 -59.87 30.79
C PRO A 407 41.47 -59.19 32.03
N ASP A 408 42.73 -58.76 31.95
CA ASP A 408 43.50 -58.27 33.10
C ASP A 408 43.67 -56.75 33.10
N LYS A 409 43.34 -56.05 32.00
CA LYS A 409 43.51 -54.59 31.86
C LYS A 409 42.80 -54.03 30.63
N VAL A 410 42.58 -52.71 30.61
CA VAL A 410 42.17 -51.97 29.40
C VAL A 410 43.35 -51.14 28.90
N ARG A 411 43.54 -51.07 27.58
CA ARG A 411 44.55 -50.22 26.93
C ARG A 411 43.85 -49.17 26.07
N LEU A 412 44.38 -47.95 26.10
CA LEU A 412 43.90 -46.81 25.34
C LEU A 412 45.05 -46.28 24.48
N GLU A 413 44.91 -46.34 23.16
CA GLU A 413 45.88 -45.78 22.21
C GLU A 413 45.26 -44.58 21.49
N PRO A 414 45.91 -43.40 21.47
CA PRO A 414 45.33 -42.22 20.84
C PRO A 414 45.23 -42.40 19.32
N THR A 415 44.07 -42.06 18.77
CA THR A 415 43.84 -42.06 17.33
C THR A 415 44.03 -40.66 16.74
N GLY A 416 44.27 -40.58 15.44
CA GLY A 416 44.23 -39.31 14.70
C GLY A 416 42.81 -38.79 14.39
N LYS A 417 41.77 -39.43 14.92
CA LYS A 417 40.36 -39.12 14.65
C LYS A 417 39.76 -38.29 15.78
N ARG A 418 38.65 -37.62 15.48
CA ARG A 418 37.86 -36.85 16.45
C ARG A 418 36.38 -37.20 16.29
N LEU A 419 35.93 -38.19 17.05
CA LEU A 419 34.52 -38.60 17.08
C LEU A 419 33.67 -37.58 17.86
N PRO A 420 32.44 -37.29 17.40
CA PRO A 420 31.54 -36.33 18.05
C PRO A 420 31.01 -36.86 19.39
N GLU A 421 30.36 -35.98 20.15
CA GLU A 421 29.67 -36.36 21.39
C GLU A 421 28.49 -37.30 21.12
N PRO A 422 28.36 -38.42 21.86
CA PRO A 422 27.25 -39.35 21.68
C PRO A 422 25.88 -38.72 21.94
N ASN A 423 24.91 -39.00 21.07
CA ASN A 423 23.51 -38.60 21.21
C ASN A 423 22.55 -39.81 21.24
N GLN A 424 23.08 -41.01 21.49
CA GLN A 424 22.32 -42.25 21.53
C GLN A 424 21.42 -42.33 22.78
N PRO A 425 20.28 -43.04 22.71
CA PRO A 425 19.35 -43.17 23.83
C PRO A 425 19.96 -43.92 25.01
N LYS A 426 19.68 -43.41 26.22
CA LYS A 426 20.15 -43.98 27.49
C LYS A 426 19.23 -45.12 27.93
N THR A 427 19.60 -46.35 27.61
CA THR A 427 18.72 -47.53 27.75
C THR A 427 18.96 -48.35 29.01
N GLN A 428 20.01 -48.07 29.78
CA GLN A 428 20.36 -48.81 31.00
C GLN A 428 20.78 -47.85 32.11
N TYR A 429 20.89 -48.34 33.35
CA TYR A 429 21.52 -47.61 34.43
C TYR A 429 22.29 -48.58 35.32
N ARG A 430 23.59 -48.35 35.47
CA ARG A 430 24.45 -49.05 36.43
C ARG A 430 25.34 -48.05 37.13
N GLU A 431 25.47 -48.19 38.43
CA GLU A 431 26.29 -47.33 39.27
C GLU A 431 27.18 -48.19 40.15
N TYR A 432 28.45 -47.82 40.24
CA TYR A 432 29.42 -48.53 41.04
C TYR A 432 30.45 -47.57 41.62
N THR A 433 30.73 -47.68 42.92
CA THR A 433 31.69 -46.82 43.61
C THR A 433 32.85 -47.66 44.11
N LYS A 434 34.07 -47.34 43.65
CA LYS A 434 35.27 -48.13 43.94
C LYS A 434 36.53 -47.25 44.03
N ALA A 435 37.49 -47.69 44.84
CA ALA A 435 38.84 -47.14 44.84
C ALA A 435 39.57 -47.54 43.56
N LEU A 436 39.99 -46.57 42.75
CA LEU A 436 40.84 -46.79 41.59
C LEU A 436 42.29 -46.37 41.92
N THR A 437 43.26 -47.17 41.50
CA THR A 437 44.69 -46.95 41.74
C THR A 437 45.39 -46.68 40.41
N THR A 438 46.08 -45.54 40.30
CA THR A 438 46.97 -45.19 39.18
C THR A 438 48.40 -45.01 39.69
N THR A 439 49.37 -44.73 38.82
CA THR A 439 50.74 -44.42 39.25
C THR A 439 50.82 -43.19 40.17
N ASP A 440 49.84 -42.30 40.08
CA ASP A 440 49.82 -41.02 40.82
C ASP A 440 49.11 -41.14 42.18
N GLY A 441 48.51 -42.29 42.51
CA GLY A 441 47.87 -42.54 43.81
C GLY A 441 46.60 -43.39 43.75
N THR A 442 45.81 -43.39 44.81
CA THR A 442 44.52 -44.11 44.90
C THR A 442 43.44 -43.18 45.43
N GLY A 443 42.24 -43.23 44.84
CA GLY A 443 41.09 -42.41 45.24
C GLY A 443 39.76 -43.08 44.92
N MET A 444 38.68 -42.66 45.59
CA MET A 444 37.34 -43.23 45.41
C MET A 444 36.59 -42.56 44.25
N PHE A 445 36.13 -43.36 43.29
CA PHE A 445 35.37 -42.90 42.14
C PHE A 445 34.00 -43.54 42.08
N ARG A 446 33.00 -42.75 41.72
CA ARG A 446 31.69 -43.22 41.29
C ARG A 446 31.68 -43.32 39.76
N MET A 447 31.34 -44.50 39.28
CA MET A 447 31.23 -44.83 37.86
C MET A 447 29.76 -45.07 37.52
N VAL A 448 29.24 -44.34 36.53
CA VAL A 448 27.83 -44.43 36.09
C VAL A 448 27.78 -44.76 34.60
N TYR A 449 27.11 -45.86 34.27
CA TYR A 449 26.82 -46.26 32.90
C TYR A 449 25.33 -46.12 32.61
N ASP A 450 24.96 -45.39 31.55
CA ASP A 450 23.57 -45.11 31.19
C ASP A 450 23.05 -45.90 29.96
N GLY A 451 23.76 -46.96 29.56
CA GLY A 451 23.43 -47.74 28.36
C GLY A 451 24.08 -47.24 27.07
N SER A 452 24.82 -46.13 27.13
CA SER A 452 25.62 -45.60 26.01
C SER A 452 26.89 -44.90 26.49
N VAL A 453 26.82 -44.16 27.60
CA VAL A 453 27.92 -43.34 28.11
C VAL A 453 28.40 -43.83 29.47
N PHE A 454 29.72 -43.80 29.67
CA PHE A 454 30.37 -44.10 30.96
C PHE A 454 30.91 -42.82 31.61
N ARG A 455 30.46 -42.51 32.83
CA ARG A 455 30.88 -41.31 33.58
C ARG A 455 31.70 -41.69 34.80
N ILE A 456 32.82 -41.01 34.99
CA ILE A 456 33.76 -41.21 36.09
C ILE A 456 33.78 -39.92 36.90
N THR A 457 33.32 -39.99 38.16
CA THR A 457 33.21 -38.84 39.06
C THR A 457 34.00 -39.10 40.34
N PRO A 458 34.91 -38.19 40.76
CA PRO A 458 35.57 -38.30 42.05
C PRO A 458 34.56 -38.16 43.20
N THR A 459 34.78 -38.92 44.28
CA THR A 459 33.91 -38.91 45.47
C THR A 459 34.63 -38.54 46.76
N ASP A 460 35.96 -38.48 46.72
CA ASP A 460 36.81 -37.99 47.81
C ASP A 460 37.89 -37.04 47.27
N ASP A 461 38.56 -36.33 48.18
CA ASP A 461 39.60 -35.35 47.83
C ASP A 461 40.81 -36.01 47.13
N ALA A 462 41.08 -37.30 47.44
CA ALA A 462 42.15 -38.06 46.82
C ALA A 462 41.85 -38.35 45.34
N ALA A 463 40.63 -38.75 45.00
CA ALA A 463 40.17 -38.93 43.64
C ALA A 463 40.15 -37.62 42.84
N LEU A 464 39.72 -36.52 43.47
CA LEU A 464 39.74 -35.21 42.82
C LEU A 464 41.18 -34.76 42.51
N ALA A 465 42.12 -35.02 43.42
CA ALA A 465 43.54 -34.78 43.16
C ALA A 465 44.06 -35.64 42.01
N LEU A 466 43.69 -36.92 41.92
CA LEU A 466 44.08 -37.81 40.83
C LEU A 466 43.59 -37.33 39.46
N VAL A 467 42.32 -36.90 39.35
CA VAL A 467 41.76 -36.36 38.09
C VAL A 467 42.52 -35.11 37.64
N ARG A 468 42.88 -34.24 38.57
CA ARG A 468 43.64 -33.01 38.29
C ARG A 468 45.08 -33.29 37.89
N THR A 469 45.75 -34.22 38.57
CA THR A 469 47.12 -34.62 38.23
C THR A 469 47.19 -35.34 36.87
N GLY A 470 46.20 -36.19 36.57
CA GLY A 470 46.10 -36.91 35.31
C GLY A 470 45.66 -36.08 34.10
N ASP A 471 45.12 -34.86 34.30
CA ASP A 471 44.59 -33.98 33.24
C ASP A 471 45.63 -33.68 32.14
N VAL A 472 46.91 -33.48 32.52
CA VAL A 472 48.00 -33.23 31.56
C VAL A 472 48.29 -34.41 30.64
N LYS A 473 47.81 -35.61 31.00
CA LYS A 473 47.86 -36.85 30.21
C LYS A 473 46.45 -37.28 29.76
N ASN A 474 45.49 -36.35 29.72
CA ASN A 474 44.09 -36.59 29.35
C ASN A 474 43.38 -37.67 30.18
N ASN A 475 43.82 -37.92 31.41
CA ASN A 475 43.27 -38.94 32.31
C ASN A 475 43.18 -40.35 31.68
N VAL A 476 44.09 -40.69 30.76
CA VAL A 476 44.10 -41.97 30.04
C VAL A 476 44.21 -43.16 30.99
N GLU A 477 45.14 -43.11 31.94
CA GLU A 477 45.35 -44.20 32.90
C GLU A 477 44.15 -44.40 33.83
N LEU A 478 43.61 -43.30 34.37
CA LEU A 478 42.39 -43.34 35.19
C LEU A 478 41.21 -43.93 34.41
N SER A 479 41.04 -43.53 33.15
CA SER A 479 39.96 -44.01 32.30
C SER A 479 40.10 -45.49 31.97
N ALA A 480 41.33 -45.97 31.76
CA ALA A 480 41.61 -47.39 31.55
C ALA A 480 41.27 -48.23 32.78
N GLU A 481 41.68 -47.81 33.98
CA GLU A 481 41.33 -48.51 35.23
C GLU A 481 39.82 -48.51 35.50
N ALA A 482 39.15 -47.38 35.25
CA ALA A 482 37.70 -47.27 35.41
C ALA A 482 36.93 -48.16 34.42
N LEU A 483 37.35 -48.19 33.15
CA LEU A 483 36.76 -49.08 32.14
C LEU A 483 37.03 -50.55 32.47
N HIS A 484 38.21 -50.88 32.98
CA HIS A 484 38.51 -52.25 33.42
C HIS A 484 37.56 -52.70 34.53
N ALA A 485 37.32 -51.86 35.54
CA ALA A 485 36.32 -52.12 36.57
C ALA A 485 34.89 -52.20 35.98
N GLY A 486 34.56 -51.33 35.02
CA GLY A 486 33.29 -51.37 34.30
C GLY A 486 33.03 -52.70 33.56
N PHE A 487 34.04 -53.25 32.88
CA PHE A 487 33.90 -54.50 32.15
C PHE A 487 33.90 -55.74 33.06
N SER A 488 34.80 -55.77 34.05
CA SER A 488 35.00 -56.94 34.91
C SER A 488 33.99 -57.06 36.05
N GLU A 489 33.52 -55.94 36.60
CA GLU A 489 32.69 -55.91 37.81
C GLU A 489 31.29 -55.37 37.56
N MET A 490 31.13 -54.41 36.65
CA MET A 490 29.79 -53.90 36.29
C MET A 490 29.15 -54.67 35.13
N GLY A 491 29.89 -55.55 34.43
CA GLY A 491 29.40 -56.32 33.29
C GLY A 491 28.99 -55.47 32.09
N ILE A 492 29.69 -54.35 31.87
CA ILE A 492 29.51 -53.49 30.70
C ILE A 492 30.20 -54.15 29.50
N LEU A 493 29.62 -54.03 28.30
CA LEU A 493 30.24 -54.50 27.07
C LEU A 493 30.81 -53.28 26.31
N LEU A 494 32.00 -53.43 25.74
CA LEU A 494 32.66 -52.35 24.99
C LEU A 494 31.84 -51.90 23.77
N GLU A 495 31.11 -52.82 23.14
CA GLU A 495 30.26 -52.56 21.96
C GLU A 495 29.02 -51.69 22.27
N ASP A 496 28.63 -51.59 23.55
CA ASP A 496 27.50 -50.79 24.01
C ASP A 496 27.94 -49.41 24.56
N LEU A 497 29.21 -49.05 24.40
CA LEU A 497 29.75 -47.75 24.76
C LEU A 497 29.89 -46.87 23.53
N ASP A 498 29.41 -45.63 23.63
CA ASP A 498 29.60 -44.59 22.63
C ASP A 498 30.54 -43.48 23.12
N GLY A 499 30.79 -43.34 24.43
CA GLY A 499 31.72 -42.33 24.95
C GLY A 499 31.97 -42.39 26.45
N VAL A 500 33.06 -41.74 26.88
CA VAL A 500 33.54 -41.73 28.27
C VAL A 500 33.77 -40.30 28.78
N TYR A 501 33.32 -39.99 30.00
CA TYR A 501 33.38 -38.65 30.57
C TYR A 501 34.06 -38.67 31.94
N VAL A 502 35.06 -37.83 32.12
CA VAL A 502 35.77 -37.64 33.40
C VAL A 502 35.37 -36.29 33.99
N HIS A 503 34.80 -36.32 35.19
CA HIS A 503 34.33 -35.12 35.90
C HIS A 503 35.39 -34.56 36.85
N PHE A 504 35.52 -33.23 36.88
CA PHE A 504 36.47 -32.49 37.70
C PHE A 504 35.84 -31.92 38.99
N GLU A 505 34.66 -32.40 39.35
CA GLU A 505 33.86 -31.93 40.47
C GLU A 505 33.33 -33.12 41.28
N ASN A 506 33.34 -32.99 42.60
CA ASN A 506 32.66 -33.93 43.48
C ASN A 506 31.15 -33.62 43.42
N LEU A 507 30.31 -34.64 43.22
CA LEU A 507 28.91 -34.50 43.61
C LEU A 507 28.86 -34.62 45.14
N HIS A 508 28.69 -33.49 45.82
CA HIS A 508 28.33 -33.47 47.24
C HIS A 508 26.85 -33.81 47.44
#